data_AF-A0A7C1GVA8-F1
#
_entry.id   AF-A0A7C1GVA8-F1
#
_cell.length_a   1.000
_cell.length_b   1.000
_cell.length_c   1.000
_cell.angle_alpha   90.00
_cell.angle_beta   90.00
_cell.angle_gamma   90.00
#
_symmetry.space_group_name_H-M   'P 1'
#
loop_
_entity.id
_entity.type
_entity.pdbx_description
1 polymer ?
#
loop_
_entity_poly.entity_id
_entity_poly.type
_entity_poly.pdbx_seq_one_letter_code
_entity_poly.pdbx_strand_id
1 'polypeptide(L)' 'MEAKLEKLGDLLAKSIIDSDLKDALLENLPKMSIGYIDEIINILENEEEILEELEIEMLEFIKRQEDLWQEANQKQ' A
#
# COMPACT_ATOMS: atom_id res chain seq x y z
N MET A 1 -2.34 2.68 23.32
CA MET A 1 -3.61 2.79 22.56
C MET A 1 -3.49 3.91 21.54
N GLU A 2 -3.20 5.13 21.98
CA GLU A 2 -3.02 6.32 21.12
C GLU A 2 -2.05 6.11 19.94
N ALA A 3 -0.82 5.65 20.20
CA ALA A 3 0.15 5.35 19.14
C ALA A 3 -0.31 4.30 18.11
N LYS A 4 -1.20 3.36 18.49
CA LYS A 4 -1.75 2.39 17.54
C LYS A 4 -2.80 3.02 16.64
N LEU A 5 -3.60 3.94 17.17
CA LEU A 5 -4.62 4.65 16.41
C LEU A 5 -3.96 5.65 15.44
N GLU A 6 -2.87 6.29 15.86
CA GLU A 6 -2.04 7.13 14.99
C GLU A 6 -1.46 6.33 13.83
N LYS A 7 -0.79 5.21 14.12
CA LYS A 7 -0.28 4.29 13.08
C LYS A 7 -1.37 3.82 12.13
N LEU A 8 -2.53 3.43 12.64
CA LEU A 8 -3.67 3.04 11.82
C LEU A 8 -4.15 4.18 10.92
N GLY A 9 -4.20 5.42 11.44
CA GLY A 9 -4.56 6.60 10.67
C GLY A 9 -3.60 6.86 9.51
N ASP A 10 -2.29 6.77 9.75
CA ASP A 10 -1.27 6.94 8.72
C ASP A 10 -1.36 5.87 7.63
N LEU A 11 -1.55 4.60 8.03
CA LEU A 11 -1.71 3.48 7.11
C LEU A 11 -3.00 3.61 6.28
N LEU A 12 -4.12 3.97 6.90
CA LEU A 12 -5.38 4.23 6.18
C LEU A 12 -5.25 5.40 5.21
N ALA A 13 -4.50 6.45 5.57
CA ALA A 13 -4.31 7.59 4.67
C ALA A 13 -3.56 7.19 3.39
N LYS A 14 -2.58 6.28 3.49
CA LYS A 14 -1.80 5.77 2.37
C LYS A 14 -2.49 4.66 1.56
N SER A 15 -3.31 3.86 2.23
CA SER A 15 -3.97 2.71 1.63
C SER A 15 -4.80 3.09 0.41
N ILE A 16 -4.87 2.18 -0.58
CA ILE A 16 -5.71 2.36 -1.78
C ILE A 16 -7.18 2.00 -1.54
N ILE A 17 -7.53 1.59 -0.32
CA ILE A 17 -8.91 1.32 0.07
C ILE A 17 -9.80 2.54 -0.25
N ASP A 18 -11.02 2.25 -0.68
CA ASP A 18 -12.01 3.27 -1.01
C ASP A 18 -12.38 4.15 0.20
N SER A 19 -12.68 5.43 -0.07
CA SER A 19 -12.97 6.42 0.97
C SER A 19 -14.17 6.03 1.83
N ASP A 20 -15.23 5.47 1.24
CA ASP A 20 -16.44 5.11 1.99
C ASP A 20 -16.14 3.98 2.98
N LEU A 21 -15.23 3.07 2.62
CA LEU A 21 -14.79 1.99 3.51
C LEU A 21 -13.90 2.52 4.63
N LYS A 22 -13.01 3.47 4.35
CA LYS A 22 -12.20 4.15 5.38
C LYS A 22 -13.08 4.86 6.40
N ASP A 23 -14.07 5.60 5.92
CA ASP A 23 -15.02 6.30 6.78
C ASP A 23 -15.80 5.32 7.66
N ALA A 24 -16.30 4.23 7.09
CA ALA A 24 -16.99 3.17 7.84
C ALA A 24 -16.09 2.53 8.92
N LEU A 25 -14.80 2.33 8.64
CA LEU A 25 -13.83 1.81 9.63
C LEU A 25 -13.62 2.82 10.76
N LEU A 26 -13.42 4.11 10.44
CA LEU A 26 -13.20 5.16 11.42
C LEU A 26 -14.44 5.40 12.31
N GLU A 27 -15.64 5.35 11.75
CA GLU A 27 -16.89 5.47 12.50
C GLU A 27 -17.09 4.32 13.51
N ASN A 28 -16.61 3.13 13.18
CA ASN A 28 -16.74 1.95 14.04
C ASN A 28 -15.53 1.72 14.96
N LEU A 29 -14.44 2.46 14.77
CA LEU A 29 -13.21 2.37 15.55
C LEU A 29 -13.43 2.39 17.08
N PRO A 30 -14.30 3.26 17.65
CA PRO A 30 -14.52 3.29 19.10
C PRO A 30 -15.18 2.02 19.66
N LYS A 31 -15.82 1.22 18.79
CA LYS A 31 -16.51 -0.03 19.15
C LYS A 31 -15.65 -1.26 18.90
N MET A 32 -14.51 -1.11 18.23
CA MET A 32 -13.63 -2.23 17.91
C MET A 32 -12.80 -2.66 19.12
N SER A 33 -12.55 -3.96 19.21
CA SER A 33 -11.57 -4.49 20.16
C SER A 33 -10.16 -4.18 19.67
N ILE A 34 -9.20 -4.16 20.59
CA ILE A 34 -7.78 -3.94 20.26
C ILE A 34 -7.28 -5.01 19.28
N GLY A 35 -7.77 -6.25 19.38
CA GLY A 35 -7.38 -7.33 18.46
C GLY A 35 -7.77 -7.04 17.01
N TYR A 36 -8.97 -6.51 16.78
CA TYR A 36 -9.39 -6.11 15.43
C TYR A 36 -8.57 -4.93 14.89
N ILE A 37 -8.24 -3.96 15.75
CA ILE A 37 -7.37 -2.85 15.37
C ILE A 37 -5.98 -3.38 14.94
N ASP A 38 -5.43 -4.34 15.68
CA ASP A 38 -4.15 -4.96 15.35
C ASP A 38 -4.20 -5.75 14.03
N GLU A 39 -5.29 -6.48 13.78
CA GLU A 39 -5.50 -7.18 12.51
C GLU A 39 -5.59 -6.21 11.33
N ILE A 40 -6.32 -5.10 11.48
CA ILE A 40 -6.42 -4.08 10.42
C ILE A 40 -5.03 -3.48 10.14
N ILE A 41 -4.27 -3.12 11.18
CA ILE A 41 -2.91 -2.60 11.02
C ILE A 41 -2.04 -3.60 10.25
N ASN A 42 -2.04 -4.88 10.64
CA ASN A 42 -1.26 -5.90 9.94
C ASN A 42 -1.66 -6.06 8.47
N ILE A 43 -2.96 -5.99 8.16
CA ILE A 43 -3.44 -6.06 6.77
C ILE A 43 -2.92 -4.88 5.96
N LEU A 44 -2.97 -3.66 6.52
CA LEU A 44 -2.51 -2.46 5.85
C LEU A 44 -0.98 -2.41 5.69
N GLU A 45 -0.23 -2.91 6.67
CA GLU A 45 1.23 -3.03 6.55
C GLU A 45 1.62 -4.02 5.44
N ASN A 46 0.94 -5.17 5.37
CA ASN A 46 1.17 -6.13 4.29
C ASN A 46 0.77 -5.56 2.92
N GLU A 47 -0.31 -4.76 2.86
CA GLU A 47 -0.70 -4.05 1.63
C GLU A 47 0.41 -3.08 1.19
N GLU A 48 0.95 -2.28 2.10
CA GLU A 48 2.05 -1.33 1.81
C GLU A 48 3.29 -2.09 1.29
N GLU A 49 3.71 -3.18 1.94
CA GLU A 49 4.84 -4.01 1.50
C GLU A 49 4.64 -4.58 0.10
N ILE A 50 3.45 -5.13 -0.21
CA ILE A 50 3.15 -5.67 -1.54
C ILE A 50 3.15 -4.58 -2.61
N LEU A 51 2.66 -3.38 -2.30
CA LEU A 51 2.66 -2.26 -3.23
C LEU A 51 4.09 -1.75 -3.51
N GLU A 52 4.96 -1.73 -2.50
CA GLU A 52 6.37 -1.40 -2.67
C GLU A 52 7.10 -2.43 -3.55
N GLU A 53 6.87 -3.73 -3.33
CA GLU A 53 7.40 -4.79 -4.19
C GLU A 53 6.94 -4.63 -5.64
N LEU A 54 5.64 -4.36 -5.84
CA LEU A 54 5.07 -4.14 -7.18
C LEU A 54 5.68 -2.91 -7.86
N GLU A 55 5.90 -1.81 -7.13
CA GLU A 55 6.55 -0.62 -7.67
C GLU A 55 7.96 -0.93 -8.18
N ILE A 56 8.75 -1.69 -7.41
CA ILE A 56 10.09 -2.12 -7.81
C ILE A 56 10.02 -2.95 -9.09
N GLU A 57 9.15 -3.97 -9.15
CA GLU A 57 8.99 -4.81 -10.33
C GLU A 57 8.59 -4.01 -11.58
N MET A 58 7.72 -3.02 -11.41
CA MET A 58 7.31 -2.12 -12.50
C MET A 58 8.46 -1.26 -13.02
N LEU A 59 9.26 -0.69 -12.12
CA LEU A 59 10.45 0.09 -12.50
C LEU A 59 11.48 -0.77 -13.23
N GLU A 60 11.73 -1.99 -12.76
CA GLU A 60 12.60 -2.95 -13.43
C GLU A 60 12.07 -3.38 -14.79
N PHE A 61 10.75 -3.55 -14.92
CA PHE A 61 10.12 -3.83 -16.19
C PHE A 61 10.32 -2.67 -17.18
N ILE A 62 10.04 -1.43 -16.76
CA ILE A 62 10.23 -0.23 -17.60
C ILE A 62 11.67 -0.13 -18.06
N LYS A 63 12.64 -0.25 -17.16
CA LYS A 63 14.07 -0.20 -17.50
C LYS A 63 14.47 -1.27 -18.53
N ARG A 64 14.00 -2.51 -18.35
CA ARG A 64 14.24 -3.59 -19.33
C ARG A 64 13.64 -3.28 -20.69
N GLN A 65 12.46 -2.65 -20.75
CA GLN A 65 11.89 -2.22 -22.02
C GLN A 65 12.75 -1.14 -22.66
N GLU A 66 13.18 -0.12 -21.90
CA GLU A 66 14.06 0.95 -22.41
C GLU A 66 15.37 0.41 -22.99
N ASP A 67 16.02 -0.53 -22.30
CA ASP A 67 17.25 -1.17 -22.77
C ASP A 67 17.02 -1.91 -24.11
N LEU A 68 15.92 -2.66 -24.22
CA LEU A 68 15.56 -3.36 -25.47
C LEU A 68 15.30 -2.39 -26.62
N TRP A 69 14.63 -1.26 -26.37
CA TRP A 69 14.40 -0.24 -27.38
C TRP A 69 15.71 0.42 -27.85
N GLN A 70 16.64 0.69 -26.93
CA GLN A 70 17.95 1.24 -27.27
C GLN A 70 18.77 0.26 -28.11
N GLU A 71 18.79 -1.03 -27.75
CA GLU A 71 19.46 -2.06 -28.53
C GLU A 71 18.88 -2.21 -29.94
N ALA A 72 17.55 -2.16 -30.08
CA ALA A 72 16.87 -2.26 -31.37
C ALA A 72 17.26 -1.10 -32.30
N ASN A 73 17.36 0.12 -31.76
CA ASN A 73 17.75 1.31 -32.52
C ASN A 73 19.23 1.31 -32.93
N GLN A 74 20.12 0.68 -32.16
CA GLN A 74 21.54 0.57 -32.51
C GLN A 74 21.84 -0.49 -33.59
N LYS A 75 20.89 -1.41 -33.84
CA LYS A 75 21.01 -2.48 -34.85
C LYS A 75 20.40 -2.09 -36.21
N GLN A 76 19.83 -0.89 -36.34
CA GLN A 76 19.42 -0.29 -37.62
C GLN A 76 20.54 0.58 -38.21
#